data_AF-A0A1M6G4E7-F1
#
_entry.id   AF-A0A1M6G4E7-F1
#
_cell.length_a   1.000
_cell.length_b   1.000
_cell.length_c   1.000
_cell.angle_alpha   90.00
_cell.angle_beta   90.00
_cell.angle_gamma   90.00
#
_symmetry.space_group_name_H-M   'P 1'
#
loop_
_entity.id
_entity.type
_entity.pdbx_description
1 polymer ?
#
loop_
_entity_poly.entity_id
_entity_poly.type
_entity_poly.pdbx_seq_one_letter_code
_entity_poly.pdbx_strand_id
1 'polypeptide(L)'
;MRLFSPLRWLLLIVCLGLLVPQRLRAANVSSRQLHHTWNELLAKHITNDGHVDYAGFLDDEDKLDAYLQTIRKTPPDEQAWSRNDQQAYWLNVYNAATVYMVLQYYPVTSMNEIKVKTLKGSKSAWEAPSVTVGTRQYSLNQIEREVLRTKFQDPRVHFALVCAAETCPPLLNEAYDGARLNQQLDDQARRFLNTVRFNQLAPDHVRLSSVFDWYSAEFGEGNALIAWLNRYATVKIAPTAKVDFLPFDWALNDRSRQAENQALR
;
A
#
# COMPACT_ATOMS: atom_id res chain seq x y z
N MET A 1 46.78 -78.67 25.28
CA MET A 1 46.39 -78.24 23.92
C MET A 1 45.59 -76.95 24.07
N ARG A 2 46.12 -75.79 23.63
CA ARG A 2 45.41 -74.54 23.22
C ARG A 2 44.45 -73.89 24.27
N LEU A 3 44.52 -72.62 24.66
CA LEU A 3 44.76 -71.38 23.90
C LEU A 3 45.16 -70.22 24.82
N PHE A 4 46.02 -69.35 24.28
CA PHE A 4 46.29 -67.98 24.71
C PHE A 4 45.02 -67.11 24.70
N SER A 5 44.86 -66.25 25.70
CA SER A 5 43.94 -65.11 25.69
C SER A 5 44.72 -63.83 25.40
N PRO A 6 44.45 -63.06 24.33
CA PRO A 6 45.08 -61.78 24.12
C PRO A 6 44.25 -60.63 24.72
N LEU A 7 44.97 -59.76 25.43
CA LEU A 7 44.77 -58.32 25.63
C LEU A 7 43.56 -57.68 24.90
N ARG A 8 42.59 -57.20 25.68
CA ARG A 8 41.63 -56.18 25.24
C ARG A 8 42.25 -54.80 25.39
N TRP A 9 42.61 -54.17 24.26
CA TRP A 9 42.92 -52.75 24.21
C TRP A 9 41.61 -51.95 24.27
N LEU A 10 41.46 -51.10 25.29
CA LEU A 10 40.40 -50.09 25.39
C LEU A 10 40.82 -48.85 24.59
N LEU A 11 40.18 -48.61 23.45
CA LEU A 11 40.25 -47.33 22.73
C LEU A 11 39.21 -46.37 23.34
N LEU A 12 39.69 -45.41 24.13
CA LEU A 12 38.92 -44.25 24.58
C LEU A 12 38.89 -43.21 23.43
N ILE A 13 37.80 -43.17 22.68
CA ILE A 13 37.53 -42.10 21.71
C ILE A 13 36.90 -40.94 22.50
N VAL A 14 37.69 -39.89 22.74
CA VAL A 14 37.19 -38.60 23.24
C VAL A 14 36.58 -37.85 22.04
N CYS A 15 35.26 -37.93 21.90
CA CYS A 15 34.51 -37.08 20.98
C CYS A 15 34.48 -35.64 21.53
N LEU A 16 35.43 -34.80 21.11
CA LEU A 16 35.34 -33.35 21.28
C LEU A 16 34.23 -32.84 20.33
N GLY A 17 33.01 -32.70 20.86
CA GLY A 17 31.91 -32.09 20.14
C GLY A 17 32.22 -30.61 19.87
N LEU A 18 32.45 -30.26 18.60
CA LEU A 18 32.46 -28.88 18.15
C LEU A 18 31.07 -28.29 18.37
N LEU A 19 30.91 -27.49 19.43
CA LEU A 19 29.77 -26.60 19.61
C LEU A 19 29.82 -25.54 18.52
N VAL A 20 29.19 -25.82 17.38
CA VAL A 20 28.89 -24.79 16.37
C VAL A 20 27.86 -23.86 17.03
N PRO A 21 28.16 -22.56 17.23
CA PRO A 21 27.17 -21.63 17.75
C PRO A 21 26.01 -21.58 16.76
N GLN A 22 24.87 -22.13 17.15
CA GLN A 22 23.63 -21.94 16.42
C GLN A 22 23.30 -20.46 16.50
N ARG A 23 23.53 -19.74 15.40
CA ARG A 23 22.98 -18.39 15.25
C ARG A 23 21.47 -18.52 15.42
N LEU A 24 20.93 -17.94 16.49
CA LEU A 24 19.50 -17.71 16.60
C LEU A 24 19.09 -16.94 15.33
N ARG A 25 18.46 -17.62 14.37
CA ARG A 25 17.73 -16.93 13.31
C ARG A 25 16.65 -16.15 14.04
N ALA A 26 16.70 -14.82 13.96
CA ALA A 26 15.56 -14.00 14.31
C ALA A 26 14.34 -14.62 13.60
N ALA A 27 13.26 -14.86 14.33
CA ALA A 27 12.04 -15.35 13.70
C ALA A 27 11.68 -14.37 12.58
N ASN A 28 11.65 -14.84 11.33
CA ASN A 28 11.21 -14.02 10.22
C ASN A 28 9.74 -13.67 10.49
N VAL A 29 9.49 -12.45 10.96
CA VAL A 29 8.14 -11.91 11.04
C VAL A 29 7.60 -11.94 9.62
N SER A 30 6.53 -12.68 9.40
CA SER A 30 5.89 -12.69 8.08
C SER A 30 5.42 -11.28 7.72
N SER A 31 5.50 -10.90 6.44
CA SER A 31 4.99 -9.61 5.95
C SER A 31 3.55 -9.36 6.42
N ARG A 32 2.72 -10.41 6.47
CA ARG A 32 1.36 -10.38 7.02
C ARG A 32 1.30 -9.93 8.47
N GLN A 33 2.09 -10.55 9.36
CA GLN A 33 2.08 -10.24 10.79
C GLN A 33 2.51 -8.80 11.06
N LEU A 34 3.42 -8.28 10.24
CA LEU A 34 3.89 -6.90 10.34
C LEU A 34 2.77 -5.88 10.18
N HIS A 35 1.77 -6.16 9.33
CA HIS A 35 0.69 -5.24 9.01
C HIS A 35 -0.58 -5.45 9.85
N HIS A 36 -0.54 -6.29 10.90
CA HIS A 36 -1.72 -6.63 11.68
C HIS A 36 -2.40 -5.40 12.32
N THR A 37 -1.65 -4.55 13.02
CA THR A 37 -2.18 -3.31 13.62
C THR A 37 -2.78 -2.39 12.56
N TRP A 38 -2.11 -2.24 11.41
CA TRP A 38 -2.62 -1.44 10.30
C TRP A 38 -3.92 -2.01 9.73
N ASN A 39 -4.02 -3.33 9.60
CA ASN A 39 -5.22 -4.01 9.15
C ASN A 39 -6.41 -3.79 10.11
N GLU A 40 -6.19 -3.84 11.42
CA GLU A 40 -7.23 -3.55 12.41
C GLU A 40 -7.72 -2.10 12.34
N LEU A 41 -6.79 -1.15 12.18
CA LEU A 41 -7.11 0.26 12.00
C LEU A 41 -7.94 0.49 10.75
N LEU A 42 -7.55 -0.13 9.63
CA LEU A 42 -8.28 -0.05 8.38
C LEU A 42 -9.70 -0.62 8.51
N ALA A 43 -9.85 -1.79 9.13
CA ALA A 43 -11.15 -2.42 9.33
C ALA A 43 -12.09 -1.59 10.21
N LYS A 44 -11.54 -0.85 11.19
CA LYS A 44 -12.31 0.01 12.09
C LYS A 44 -12.73 1.33 11.45
N HIS A 45 -11.82 1.97 10.71
CA HIS A 45 -11.96 3.37 10.33
C HIS A 45 -12.27 3.60 8.85
N ILE A 46 -12.19 2.57 8.00
CA ILE A 46 -12.50 2.68 6.58
C ILE A 46 -13.88 2.12 6.30
N THR A 47 -14.73 2.97 5.75
CA THR A 47 -16.07 2.60 5.30
C THR A 47 -16.02 1.65 4.10
N ASN A 48 -17.10 0.90 3.88
CA ASN A 48 -17.17 -0.06 2.77
C ASN A 48 -16.98 0.59 1.39
N ASP A 49 -17.32 1.87 1.23
CA ASP A 49 -17.16 2.62 -0.03
C ASP A 49 -15.83 3.40 -0.14
N GLY A 50 -14.97 3.31 0.88
CA GLY A 50 -13.57 3.71 0.86
C GLY A 50 -13.25 5.09 1.45
N HIS A 51 -14.22 5.71 2.14
CA HIS A 51 -14.00 6.94 2.92
C HIS A 51 -13.38 6.62 4.27
N VAL A 52 -12.61 7.58 4.80
CA VAL A 52 -11.89 7.46 6.06
C VAL A 52 -12.68 8.19 7.16
N ASP A 53 -12.86 7.54 8.30
CA ASP A 53 -13.35 8.16 9.53
C ASP A 53 -12.22 8.94 10.23
N TYR A 54 -11.76 10.05 9.66
CA TYR A 54 -10.62 10.79 10.25
C TYR A 54 -10.88 11.23 11.70
N ALA A 55 -12.09 11.69 12.00
CA ALA A 55 -12.48 12.06 13.35
C ALA A 55 -12.38 10.88 14.35
N GLY A 56 -12.88 9.70 13.98
CA GLY A 56 -12.72 8.50 14.80
C GLY A 56 -11.30 7.95 14.82
N PHE A 57 -10.53 8.14 13.75
CA PHE A 57 -9.13 7.68 13.65
C PHE A 57 -8.23 8.40 14.66
N LEU A 58 -8.53 9.65 15.03
CA LEU A 58 -7.80 10.39 16.06
C LEU A 58 -7.75 9.64 17.40
N ASP A 59 -8.80 8.89 17.76
CA ASP A 59 -8.84 8.09 18.99
C ASP A 59 -7.83 6.92 18.98
N ASP A 60 -7.34 6.52 17.81
CA ASP A 60 -6.36 5.44 17.63
C ASP A 60 -5.05 5.94 16.97
N GLU A 61 -4.78 7.25 16.97
CA GLU A 61 -3.58 7.84 16.36
C GLU A 61 -2.29 7.21 16.92
N ASP A 62 -2.23 6.98 18.25
CA ASP A 62 -1.10 6.33 18.91
C ASP A 62 -0.81 4.92 18.36
N LYS A 63 -1.85 4.18 17.95
CA LYS A 63 -1.68 2.86 17.34
C LYS A 63 -1.11 2.96 15.93
N LEU A 64 -1.51 4.00 15.18
CA LEU A 64 -0.95 4.28 13.86
C LEU A 64 0.52 4.69 13.95
N ASP A 65 0.87 5.58 14.89
CA ASP A 65 2.28 5.92 15.14
C ASP A 65 3.08 4.67 15.55
N ALA A 66 2.57 3.86 16.49
CA ALA A 66 3.24 2.62 16.89
C ALA A 66 3.48 1.65 15.72
N TYR A 67 2.54 1.55 14.78
CA TYR A 67 2.74 0.81 13.54
C TYR A 67 3.86 1.42 12.68
N LEU A 68 3.88 2.74 12.47
CA LEU A 68 4.94 3.42 11.71
C LEU A 68 6.32 3.30 12.40
N GLN A 69 6.38 3.30 13.73
CA GLN A 69 7.62 3.02 14.48
C GLN A 69 8.09 1.57 14.30
N THR A 70 7.18 0.62 14.13
CA THR A 70 7.51 -0.76 13.76
C THR A 70 8.09 -0.82 12.35
N ILE A 71 7.42 -0.18 11.38
CA ILE A 71 7.89 -0.05 9.98
C ILE A 71 9.31 0.52 9.91
N ARG A 72 9.61 1.54 10.71
CA ARG A 72 10.96 2.12 10.82
C ARG A 72 12.03 1.08 11.16
N LYS A 73 11.71 0.11 12.03
CA LYS A 73 12.66 -0.92 12.50
C LYS A 73 12.68 -2.16 11.61
N THR A 74 11.75 -2.28 10.67
CA THR A 74 11.55 -3.48 9.86
C THR A 74 11.48 -3.11 8.37
N PRO A 75 12.61 -2.72 7.76
CA PRO A 75 12.67 -2.54 6.31
C PRO A 75 12.44 -3.87 5.58
N PRO A 76 11.97 -3.85 4.31
CA PRO A 76 11.80 -5.07 3.54
C PRO A 76 13.10 -5.85 3.37
N ASP A 77 13.04 -7.17 3.58
CA ASP A 77 14.15 -8.06 3.29
C ASP A 77 14.15 -8.43 1.80
N GLU A 78 14.99 -7.77 1.01
CA GLU A 78 15.00 -7.96 -0.44
C GLU A 78 15.44 -9.37 -0.88
N GLN A 79 16.11 -10.12 -0.02
CA GLN A 79 16.59 -11.47 -0.32
C GLN A 79 15.60 -12.55 0.12
N ALA A 80 14.90 -12.34 1.24
CA ALA A 80 13.98 -13.32 1.80
C ALA A 80 12.53 -13.12 1.38
N TRP A 81 12.11 -11.88 1.08
CA TRP A 81 10.71 -11.58 0.76
C TRP A 81 10.44 -11.69 -0.72
N SER A 82 9.27 -12.24 -1.07
CA SER A 82 8.83 -12.26 -2.46
C SER A 82 8.64 -10.83 -2.98
N ARG A 83 8.66 -10.68 -4.30
CA ARG A 83 8.35 -9.38 -4.93
C ARG A 83 6.99 -8.84 -4.49
N ASN A 84 5.99 -9.70 -4.33
CA ASN A 84 4.66 -9.29 -3.88
C ASN A 84 4.66 -8.85 -2.41
N ASP A 85 5.40 -9.54 -1.54
CA ASP A 85 5.55 -9.10 -0.14
C ASP A 85 6.18 -7.71 -0.05
N GLN A 86 7.20 -7.46 -0.86
CA GLN A 86 7.84 -6.15 -0.93
C GLN A 86 6.89 -5.06 -1.47
N GLN A 87 6.09 -5.38 -2.48
CA GLN A 87 5.12 -4.42 -3.04
C GLN A 87 4.00 -4.13 -2.05
N ALA A 88 3.42 -5.16 -1.44
CA ALA A 88 2.38 -5.04 -0.41
C ALA A 88 2.86 -4.19 0.78
N TYR A 89 4.11 -4.40 1.22
CA TYR A 89 4.73 -3.57 2.25
C TYR A 89 4.70 -2.09 1.87
N TRP A 90 5.18 -1.72 0.68
CA TRP A 90 5.27 -0.31 0.29
C TRP A 90 3.90 0.33 0.05
N LEU A 91 2.92 -0.42 -0.44
CA LEU A 91 1.53 0.06 -0.54
C LEU A 91 0.96 0.37 0.87
N ASN A 92 1.16 -0.53 1.83
CA ASN A 92 0.71 -0.33 3.20
C ASN A 92 1.42 0.86 3.87
N VAL A 93 2.73 0.98 3.68
CA VAL A 93 3.52 2.10 4.24
C VAL A 93 3.07 3.44 3.66
N TYR A 94 2.86 3.53 2.33
CA TYR A 94 2.35 4.75 1.71
C TYR A 94 0.98 5.13 2.27
N ASN A 95 0.04 4.19 2.31
CA ASN A 95 -1.33 4.47 2.75
C ASN A 95 -1.39 4.87 4.23
N ALA A 96 -0.63 4.18 5.08
CA ALA A 96 -0.53 4.54 6.50
C ALA A 96 0.11 5.91 6.71
N ALA A 97 1.20 6.22 5.99
CA ALA A 97 1.85 7.52 6.07
C ALA A 97 0.95 8.65 5.55
N THR A 98 0.12 8.37 4.53
CA THR A 98 -0.86 9.34 4.02
C THR A 98 -1.95 9.63 5.05
N VAL A 99 -2.55 8.59 5.65
CA VAL A 99 -3.55 8.76 6.70
C VAL A 99 -2.95 9.50 7.89
N TYR A 100 -1.77 9.10 8.35
CA TYR A 100 -1.06 9.77 9.44
C TYR A 100 -0.84 11.26 9.14
N MET A 101 -0.37 11.59 7.93
CA MET A 101 -0.20 12.98 7.49
C MET A 101 -1.50 13.78 7.57
N VAL A 102 -2.64 13.21 7.16
CA VAL A 102 -3.93 13.91 7.31
C VAL A 102 -4.27 14.14 8.78
N LEU A 103 -4.09 13.13 9.65
CA LEU A 103 -4.38 13.27 11.08
C LEU A 103 -3.59 14.41 11.74
N GLN A 104 -2.31 14.58 11.36
CA GLN A 104 -1.46 15.65 11.91
C GLN A 104 -1.98 17.07 11.60
N TYR A 105 -2.84 17.23 10.59
CA TYR A 105 -3.38 18.52 10.16
C TYR A 105 -4.91 18.56 10.21
N TYR A 106 -5.54 17.52 10.78
CA TYR A 106 -6.99 17.45 10.85
C TYR A 106 -7.54 18.50 11.85
N PRO A 107 -8.63 19.23 11.53
CA PRO A 107 -9.41 19.15 10.30
C PRO A 107 -8.79 19.98 9.15
N VAL A 108 -8.47 19.30 8.06
CA VAL A 108 -8.02 19.91 6.79
C VAL A 108 -9.05 19.62 5.71
N THR A 109 -9.26 20.54 4.77
CA THR A 109 -10.24 20.35 3.69
C THR A 109 -9.68 19.61 2.49
N SER A 110 -8.35 19.60 2.29
CA SER A 110 -7.64 18.88 1.23
C SER A 110 -6.18 18.59 1.61
N MET A 111 -5.66 17.45 1.18
CA MET A 111 -4.24 17.09 1.29
C MET A 111 -3.31 18.14 0.64
N ASN A 112 -3.77 18.85 -0.40
CA ASN A 112 -2.97 19.85 -1.11
C ASN A 112 -2.73 21.14 -0.32
N GLU A 113 -3.54 21.39 0.71
CA GLU A 113 -3.42 22.56 1.59
C GLU A 113 -2.37 22.36 2.68
N ILE A 114 -2.01 21.11 3.00
CA ILE A 114 -1.03 20.80 4.03
C ILE A 114 0.35 21.32 3.64
N LYS A 115 0.91 22.18 4.52
CA LYS A 115 2.28 22.71 4.44
C LYS A 115 3.09 22.27 5.64
N VAL A 116 3.98 21.31 5.45
CA VAL A 116 4.86 20.78 6.49
C VAL A 116 6.06 21.68 6.67
N LYS A 117 6.29 22.16 7.90
CA LYS A 117 7.46 22.98 8.24
C LYS A 117 8.73 22.12 8.25
N THR A 118 9.79 22.66 7.68
CA THR A 118 11.12 22.05 7.60
C THR A 118 12.19 23.08 7.95
N LEU A 119 13.44 22.63 8.17
CA LEU A 119 14.57 23.54 8.41
C LEU A 119 14.80 24.55 7.27
N LYS A 120 14.35 24.24 6.04
CA LYS A 120 14.55 25.08 4.84
C LYS A 120 13.26 25.77 4.36
N GLY A 121 12.27 25.95 5.24
CA GLY A 121 10.98 26.56 4.89
C GLY A 121 9.83 25.57 5.01
N SER A 122 8.93 25.52 4.03
CA SER A 122 7.81 24.56 4.02
C SER A 122 7.83 23.68 2.78
N LYS A 123 7.32 22.45 2.92
CA LYS A 123 7.09 21.51 1.83
C LYS A 123 5.60 21.14 1.77
N SER A 124 5.12 20.73 0.60
CA SER A 124 3.81 20.09 0.49
C SER A 124 3.78 18.75 1.24
N ALA A 125 2.57 18.27 1.56
CA ALA A 125 2.34 16.93 2.12
C ALA A 125 3.05 15.82 1.33
N TRP A 126 3.09 15.96 0.00
CA TRP A 126 3.66 15.00 -0.94
C TRP A 126 5.20 14.93 -0.91
N GLU A 127 5.87 16.04 -0.60
CA GLU A 127 7.33 16.22 -0.68
C GLU A 127 8.02 16.23 0.69
N ALA A 128 7.25 16.44 1.75
CA ALA A 128 7.74 16.40 3.12
C ALA A 128 8.15 14.96 3.50
N PRO A 129 9.19 14.80 4.34
CA PRO A 129 9.44 13.52 4.99
C PRO A 129 8.18 13.05 5.74
N SER A 130 7.69 11.86 5.39
CA SER A 130 6.41 11.32 5.86
C SER A 130 6.59 10.07 6.72
N VAL A 131 7.57 9.25 6.39
CA VAL A 131 7.86 8.00 7.11
C VAL A 131 9.35 7.68 7.03
N THR A 132 9.86 6.98 8.03
CA THR A 132 11.21 6.43 8.03
C THR A 132 11.15 4.92 7.89
N VAL A 133 11.95 4.34 6.99
CA VAL A 133 12.10 2.89 6.81
C VAL A 133 13.58 2.55 6.93
N GLY A 134 13.95 1.80 7.96
CA GLY A 134 15.34 1.64 8.37
C GLY A 134 15.96 2.98 8.77
N THR A 135 17.01 3.39 8.06
CA THR A 135 17.70 4.66 8.26
C THR A 135 17.28 5.75 7.28
N ARG A 136 16.47 5.42 6.27
CA ARG A 136 16.09 6.35 5.20
C ARG A 136 14.71 6.96 5.48
N GLN A 137 14.63 8.28 5.32
CA GLN A 137 13.36 9.00 5.31
C GLN A 137 12.80 9.05 3.89
N TYR A 138 11.49 8.95 3.79
CA TYR A 138 10.77 8.98 2.52
C TYR A 138 9.62 9.98 2.58
N SER A 139 9.45 10.75 1.50
CA SER A 139 8.17 11.40 1.22
C SER A 139 7.21 10.44 0.51
N LEU A 140 5.92 10.79 0.47
CA LEU A 140 4.91 10.02 -0.28
C LEU A 140 5.31 9.91 -1.76
N ASN A 141 5.74 11.02 -2.38
CA ASN A 141 6.17 11.02 -3.78
C ASN A 141 7.40 10.13 -4.02
N GLN A 142 8.32 10.03 -3.06
CA GLN A 142 9.47 9.12 -3.19
C GLN A 142 9.03 7.66 -3.14
N ILE A 143 8.12 7.30 -2.24
CA ILE A 143 7.58 5.94 -2.17
C ILE A 143 6.85 5.61 -3.47
N GLU A 144 5.96 6.48 -3.95
CA GLU A 144 5.22 6.24 -5.17
C GLU A 144 6.14 6.13 -6.38
N ARG A 145 6.99 7.13 -6.61
CA ARG A 145 7.76 7.26 -7.86
C ARG A 145 8.98 6.35 -7.87
N GLU A 146 9.85 6.48 -6.87
CA GLU A 146 11.15 5.82 -6.85
C GLU A 146 11.05 4.36 -6.43
N VAL A 147 10.05 4.00 -5.63
CA VAL A 147 9.88 2.63 -5.14
C VAL A 147 8.78 1.92 -5.91
N LEU A 148 7.52 2.36 -5.78
CA LEU A 148 6.38 1.61 -6.29
C LEU A 148 6.37 1.52 -7.82
N ARG A 149 6.40 2.68 -8.49
CA ARG A 149 6.32 2.76 -9.95
C ARG A 149 7.58 2.24 -10.63
N THR A 150 8.77 2.63 -10.17
CA THR A 150 10.03 2.19 -10.78
C THR A 150 10.33 0.71 -10.54
N LYS A 151 10.19 0.19 -9.31
CA LYS A 151 10.57 -1.19 -8.98
C LYS A 151 9.52 -2.21 -9.42
N PHE A 152 8.24 -1.87 -9.26
CA PHE A 152 7.16 -2.84 -9.48
C PHE A 152 6.44 -2.69 -10.83
N GLN A 153 6.51 -1.53 -11.49
CA GLN A 153 6.00 -1.33 -12.86
C GLN A 153 4.59 -1.90 -13.08
N ASP A 154 3.73 -1.80 -12.07
CA ASP A 154 2.39 -2.35 -12.05
C ASP A 154 1.39 -1.19 -12.05
N PRO A 155 0.71 -0.89 -13.18
CA PRO A 155 -0.20 0.25 -13.25
C PRO A 155 -1.35 0.21 -12.25
N ARG A 156 -1.65 -0.97 -11.66
CA ARG A 156 -2.70 -1.11 -10.65
C ARG A 156 -2.36 -0.39 -9.34
N VAL A 157 -1.09 -0.01 -9.12
CA VAL A 157 -0.69 0.78 -7.94
C VAL A 157 -1.48 2.09 -7.83
N HIS A 158 -1.85 2.71 -8.96
CA HIS A 158 -2.63 3.94 -8.96
C HIS A 158 -4.02 3.79 -8.35
N PHE A 159 -4.57 2.57 -8.31
CA PHE A 159 -5.85 2.28 -7.64
C PHE A 159 -5.68 1.76 -6.21
N ALA A 160 -4.45 1.55 -5.79
CA ALA A 160 -4.10 1.00 -4.50
C ALA A 160 -3.61 2.05 -3.50
N LEU A 161 -3.16 3.20 -4.02
CA LEU A 161 -2.64 4.33 -3.25
C LEU A 161 -3.76 5.33 -2.96
N VAL A 162 -3.98 5.62 -1.68
CA VAL A 162 -4.92 6.67 -1.26
C VAL A 162 -4.22 8.02 -1.33
N CYS A 163 -4.82 8.97 -2.03
CA CYS A 163 -4.37 10.37 -2.10
C CYS A 163 -5.21 11.30 -1.21
N ALA A 164 -6.04 10.71 -0.34
CA ALA A 164 -6.95 11.39 0.60
C ALA A 164 -7.91 12.39 -0.08
N ALA A 165 -8.37 12.09 -1.29
CA ALA A 165 -9.26 12.95 -2.06
C ALA A 165 -10.56 12.23 -2.46
N GLU A 166 -11.65 12.97 -2.60
CA GLU A 166 -13.01 12.47 -2.82
C GLU A 166 -13.14 11.58 -4.07
N THR A 167 -12.52 12.01 -5.17
CA THR A 167 -12.49 11.22 -6.42
C THR A 167 -11.25 10.35 -6.57
N CYS A 168 -10.45 10.19 -5.51
CA CYS A 168 -9.33 9.27 -5.47
C CYS A 168 -9.83 7.81 -5.44
N PRO A 169 -9.03 6.84 -5.89
CA PRO A 169 -9.33 5.44 -5.67
C PRO A 169 -9.59 5.13 -4.19
N PRO A 170 -10.61 4.29 -3.90
CA PRO A 170 -11.05 4.03 -2.55
C PRO A 170 -9.97 3.27 -1.78
N LEU A 171 -9.73 3.65 -0.53
CA LEU A 171 -8.85 2.89 0.35
C LEU A 171 -9.51 1.55 0.72
N LEU A 172 -8.74 0.47 0.69
CA LEU A 172 -9.19 -0.83 1.18
C LEU A 172 -9.33 -0.79 2.71
N ASN A 173 -10.36 -1.45 3.23
CA ASN A 173 -10.55 -1.68 4.67
C ASN A 173 -9.76 -2.89 5.20
N GLU A 174 -8.73 -3.32 4.46
CA GLU A 174 -7.77 -4.34 4.85
C GLU A 174 -6.39 -3.97 4.34
N ALA A 175 -5.34 -4.46 5.02
CA ALA A 175 -3.97 -4.28 4.57
C ALA A 175 -3.68 -5.13 3.33
N TYR A 176 -2.79 -4.66 2.48
CA TYR A 176 -2.25 -5.47 1.38
C TYR A 176 -1.40 -6.62 1.93
N ASP A 177 -1.55 -7.79 1.33
CA ASP A 177 -0.88 -9.04 1.72
C ASP A 177 -0.16 -9.64 0.51
N GLY A 178 1.13 -9.96 0.64
CA GLY A 178 1.92 -10.47 -0.49
C GLY A 178 1.36 -11.75 -1.13
N ALA A 179 0.72 -12.64 -0.36
CA ALA A 179 0.12 -13.86 -0.87
C ALA A 179 -1.17 -13.60 -1.66
N ARG A 180 -1.88 -12.49 -1.37
CA ARG A 180 -3.14 -12.10 -2.05
C ARG A 180 -3.01 -10.87 -2.93
N LEU A 181 -1.82 -10.28 -3.03
CA LEU A 181 -1.64 -8.94 -3.59
C LEU A 181 -2.22 -8.79 -4.98
N ASN A 182 -1.96 -9.75 -5.88
CA ASN A 182 -2.48 -9.70 -7.24
C ASN A 182 -4.01 -9.66 -7.28
N GLN A 183 -4.66 -10.46 -6.43
CA GLN A 183 -6.12 -10.45 -6.30
C GLN A 183 -6.59 -9.09 -5.76
N GLN A 184 -5.98 -8.59 -4.68
CA GLN A 184 -6.37 -7.30 -4.09
C GLN A 184 -6.22 -6.14 -5.08
N LEU A 185 -5.15 -6.13 -5.89
CA LEU A 185 -4.92 -5.12 -6.91
C LEU A 185 -5.90 -5.22 -8.08
N ASP A 186 -6.23 -6.44 -8.53
CA ASP A 186 -7.25 -6.64 -9.57
C ASP A 186 -8.65 -6.24 -9.07
N ASP A 187 -8.98 -6.57 -7.82
CA ASP A 187 -10.25 -6.20 -7.19
C ASP A 187 -10.37 -4.68 -7.03
N GLN A 188 -9.30 -4.00 -6.62
CA GLN A 188 -9.27 -2.53 -6.59
C GLN A 188 -9.42 -1.90 -7.98
N ALA A 189 -8.74 -2.45 -8.99
CA ALA A 189 -8.88 -1.96 -10.37
C ALA A 189 -10.33 -2.13 -10.87
N ARG A 190 -10.97 -3.28 -10.63
CA ARG A 190 -12.38 -3.50 -10.96
C ARG A 190 -13.28 -2.54 -10.21
N ARG A 191 -13.09 -2.41 -8.90
CA ARG A 191 -13.91 -1.54 -8.06
C ARG A 191 -13.84 -0.09 -8.52
N PHE A 192 -12.64 0.45 -8.71
CA PHE A 192 -12.45 1.83 -9.15
C PHE A 192 -13.05 2.06 -10.53
N LEU A 193 -12.71 1.20 -11.51
CA LEU A 193 -13.13 1.38 -12.89
C LEU A 193 -14.65 1.30 -13.05
N ASN A 194 -15.34 0.48 -12.26
CA ASN A 194 -16.78 0.26 -12.39
C ASN A 194 -17.64 1.11 -11.43
N THR A 195 -17.04 2.01 -10.66
CA THR A 195 -17.80 2.93 -9.80
C THR A 195 -18.14 4.20 -10.58
N VAL A 196 -19.44 4.46 -10.77
CA VAL A 196 -19.98 5.58 -11.59
C VAL A 196 -19.44 6.95 -11.16
N ARG A 197 -19.16 7.13 -9.86
CA ARG A 197 -18.62 8.38 -9.33
C ARG A 197 -17.20 8.70 -9.85
N PHE A 198 -16.44 7.67 -10.22
CA PHE A 198 -15.07 7.83 -10.72
C PHE A 198 -14.97 7.72 -12.23
N ASN A 199 -15.82 6.89 -12.85
CA ASN A 199 -15.75 6.54 -14.26
C ASN A 199 -17.15 6.28 -14.82
N GLN A 200 -17.43 6.77 -16.01
CA GLN A 200 -18.68 6.55 -16.73
C GLN A 200 -18.34 5.75 -18.00
N LEU A 201 -18.76 4.48 -18.04
CA LEU A 201 -18.37 3.55 -19.10
C LEU A 201 -19.57 3.24 -20.01
N ALA A 202 -19.42 3.50 -21.30
CA ALA A 202 -20.31 3.02 -22.35
C ALA A 202 -19.49 2.39 -23.49
N PRO A 203 -20.10 1.57 -24.36
CA PRO A 203 -19.38 0.91 -25.45
C PRO A 203 -18.65 1.86 -26.39
N ASP A 204 -19.21 3.02 -26.68
CA ASP A 204 -18.73 4.00 -27.67
C ASP A 204 -18.17 5.28 -27.06
N HIS A 205 -18.37 5.51 -25.76
CA HIS A 205 -17.87 6.68 -25.05
C HIS A 205 -17.55 6.32 -23.59
N VAL A 206 -16.32 6.61 -23.17
CA VAL A 206 -15.91 6.52 -21.77
C VAL A 206 -15.49 7.89 -21.25
N ARG A 207 -15.90 8.20 -20.02
CA ARG A 207 -15.42 9.36 -19.27
C ARG A 207 -14.70 8.84 -18.03
N LEU A 208 -13.38 9.02 -17.99
CA LEU A 208 -12.51 8.38 -17.02
C LEU A 208 -12.02 9.36 -15.97
N SER A 209 -11.67 8.88 -14.79
CA SER A 209 -10.94 9.70 -13.81
C SER A 209 -9.65 10.27 -14.40
N SER A 210 -9.25 11.49 -13.98
CA SER A 210 -7.98 12.12 -14.40
C SER A 210 -6.74 11.28 -14.08
N VAL A 211 -6.84 10.27 -13.19
CA VAL A 211 -5.77 9.30 -12.94
C VAL A 211 -5.30 8.63 -14.24
N PHE A 212 -6.22 8.32 -15.16
CA PHE A 212 -5.86 7.73 -16.45
C PHE A 212 -5.12 8.70 -17.38
N ASP A 213 -5.33 10.01 -17.22
CA ASP A 213 -4.62 11.06 -17.95
C ASP A 213 -3.22 11.30 -17.37
N TRP A 214 -3.13 11.51 -16.05
CA TRP A 214 -1.87 11.81 -15.36
C TRP A 214 -0.82 10.70 -15.47
N TYR A 215 -1.29 9.45 -15.56
CA TYR A 215 -0.45 8.26 -15.66
C TYR A 215 -0.63 7.53 -17.00
N SER A 216 -0.96 8.25 -18.08
CA SER A 216 -1.19 7.67 -19.42
C SER A 216 -0.04 6.79 -19.90
N ALA A 217 1.21 7.15 -19.58
CA ALA A 217 2.40 6.37 -19.93
C ALA A 217 2.40 4.93 -19.39
N GLU A 218 1.67 4.66 -18.31
CA GLU A 218 1.59 3.34 -17.67
C GLU A 218 0.36 2.54 -18.12
N PHE A 219 -0.72 3.24 -18.50
CA PHE A 219 -1.94 2.61 -19.03
C PHE A 219 -1.91 2.40 -20.55
N GLY A 220 -1.06 3.16 -21.25
CA GLY A 220 -1.07 3.30 -22.69
C GLY A 220 -2.11 4.32 -23.17
N GLU A 221 -2.14 4.54 -24.48
CA GLU A 221 -3.06 5.48 -25.14
C GLU A 221 -3.85 4.77 -26.26
N GLY A 222 -4.99 5.36 -26.66
CA GLY A 222 -5.84 4.82 -27.73
C GLY A 222 -6.23 3.35 -27.48
N ASN A 223 -5.94 2.48 -28.45
CA ASN A 223 -6.27 1.06 -28.36
C ASN A 223 -5.60 0.34 -27.18
N ALA A 224 -4.41 0.79 -26.74
CA ALA A 224 -3.74 0.18 -25.59
C ALA A 224 -4.50 0.49 -24.28
N LEU A 225 -4.95 1.75 -24.12
CA LEU A 225 -5.81 2.14 -23.01
C LEU A 225 -7.13 1.35 -23.03
N ILE A 226 -7.81 1.29 -24.17
CA ILE A 226 -9.07 0.55 -24.28
C ILE A 226 -8.89 -0.94 -23.97
N ALA A 227 -7.78 -1.55 -24.42
CA ALA A 227 -7.45 -2.94 -24.09
C ALA A 227 -7.21 -3.11 -22.58
N TRP A 228 -6.50 -2.17 -21.96
CA TRP A 228 -6.26 -2.15 -20.52
C TRP A 228 -7.58 -2.07 -19.73
N LEU A 229 -8.47 -1.13 -20.08
CA LEU A 229 -9.76 -0.92 -19.43
C LEU A 229 -10.65 -2.17 -19.53
N ASN A 230 -10.71 -2.79 -20.70
CA ASN A 230 -11.50 -3.99 -20.97
C ASN A 230 -11.09 -5.22 -20.15
N ARG A 231 -9.94 -5.20 -19.44
CA ARG A 231 -9.58 -6.27 -18.50
C ARG A 231 -10.43 -6.25 -17.23
N TYR A 232 -10.87 -5.06 -16.83
CA TYR A 232 -11.55 -4.82 -15.56
C TYR A 232 -12.97 -4.26 -15.71
N ALA A 233 -13.30 -3.66 -16.85
CA ALA A 233 -14.61 -3.08 -17.13
C ALA A 233 -15.71 -4.15 -17.19
N THR A 234 -16.88 -3.82 -16.66
CA THR A 234 -18.11 -4.63 -16.75
C THR A 234 -18.83 -4.43 -18.10
N VAL A 235 -18.55 -3.32 -18.77
CA VAL A 235 -19.03 -3.01 -20.13
C VAL A 235 -17.90 -3.23 -21.12
N LYS A 236 -18.21 -3.87 -22.26
CA LYS A 236 -17.24 -4.01 -23.35
C LYS A 236 -17.09 -2.67 -24.08
N ILE A 237 -15.93 -2.06 -23.96
CA ILE A 237 -15.59 -0.78 -24.60
C ILE A 237 -15.02 -1.05 -26.00
N ALA A 238 -15.56 -0.38 -27.01
CA ALA A 238 -15.12 -0.49 -28.39
C ALA A 238 -13.73 0.14 -28.57
N PRO A 239 -12.87 -0.41 -29.46
CA PRO A 239 -11.56 0.20 -29.76
C PRO A 239 -11.67 1.65 -30.27
N THR A 240 -12.80 2.01 -30.87
CA THR A 240 -13.09 3.35 -31.40
C THR A 240 -13.80 4.26 -30.40
N ALA A 241 -13.95 3.83 -29.14
CA ALA A 241 -14.67 4.62 -28.14
C ALA A 241 -14.01 5.98 -27.93
N LYS A 242 -14.81 7.03 -27.83
CA LYS A 242 -14.33 8.35 -27.41
C LYS A 242 -13.87 8.26 -25.96
N VAL A 243 -12.75 8.89 -25.63
CA VAL A 243 -12.24 8.99 -24.26
C VAL A 243 -12.22 10.46 -23.86
N ASP A 244 -12.94 10.80 -22.79
CA ASP A 244 -12.83 12.09 -22.10
C ASP A 244 -12.40 11.86 -20.65
N PHE A 245 -11.87 12.90 -20.00
CA PHE A 245 -11.51 12.85 -18.58
C PHE A 245 -12.46 13.69 -17.72
N LEU A 246 -12.82 13.15 -16.57
CA LEU A 246 -13.63 13.82 -15.54
C LEU A 246 -12.73 14.74 -14.69
N PRO A 247 -13.28 15.84 -14.15
CA PRO A 247 -12.57 16.66 -13.17
C PRO A 247 -12.21 15.85 -11.92
N PHE A 248 -11.10 16.19 -11.28
CA PHE A 248 -10.66 15.56 -10.04
C PHE A 248 -11.01 16.45 -8.83
N ASP A 249 -11.81 15.92 -7.92
CA ASP A 249 -12.18 16.57 -6.67
C ASP A 249 -11.16 16.25 -5.58
N TRP A 250 -10.45 17.29 -5.15
CA TRP A 250 -9.42 17.23 -4.13
C TRP A 250 -9.94 17.42 -2.70
N ALA A 251 -11.25 17.57 -2.50
CA ALA A 251 -11.85 17.57 -1.18
C ALA A 251 -11.46 16.30 -0.41
N LEU A 252 -11.18 16.43 0.88
CA LEU A 252 -10.80 15.32 1.73
C LEU A 252 -11.89 14.24 1.71
N ASN A 253 -11.50 12.97 1.52
CA ASN A 253 -12.38 11.80 1.51
C ASN A 253 -12.86 11.37 2.92
N ASP A 254 -13.32 12.35 3.69
CA ASP A 254 -13.81 12.19 5.05
C ASP A 254 -15.26 11.66 5.03
N ARG A 255 -15.55 10.64 5.85
CA ARG A 255 -16.89 10.07 5.95
C ARG A 255 -17.95 11.08 6.40
N SER A 256 -17.59 12.09 7.19
CA SER A 256 -18.53 13.07 7.76
C SER A 256 -19.24 13.88 6.69
N ARG A 257 -18.54 14.19 5.59
CA ARG A 257 -19.11 14.90 4.43
C ARG A 257 -20.18 14.11 3.69
N GLN A 258 -20.12 12.78 3.73
CA GLN A 258 -21.19 11.97 3.15
C GLN A 258 -22.50 12.12 3.93
N ALA A 259 -22.44 12.14 5.26
CA ALA A 259 -23.61 12.31 6.09
C ALA A 259 -24.29 13.66 5.82
N GLU A 260 -23.51 14.72 5.66
CA GLU A 260 -24.02 16.06 5.30
C GLU A 260 -24.67 16.07 3.91
N ASN A 261 -24.01 15.49 2.89
CA ASN A 261 -24.54 15.44 1.54
C ASN A 261 -25.80 14.56 1.40
N GLN A 262 -25.94 13.53 2.23
CA GLN A 262 -27.15 12.68 2.28
C GLN A 262 -28.28 13.36 3.04
N ALA A 263 -27.99 14.15 4.09
CA ALA A 263 -28.99 14.90 4.83
C ALA A 263 -29.60 16.08 4.05
N LEU A 264 -28.92 16.53 2.98
CA LEU A 264 -29.37 17.62 2.10
C LEU A 264 -30.17 17.15 0.87
N ARG A 265 -30.41 15.84 0.72
CA ARG A 265 -31.21 15.24 -0.36
C ARG A 265 -32.53 14.71 0.16
#